data_AF-A0A952HMY1-F1
#
_entry.id   AF-A0A952HMY1-F1
#
_cell.length_a   1.000
_cell.length_b   1.000
_cell.length_c   1.000
_cell.angle_alpha   90.00
_cell.angle_beta   90.00
_cell.angle_gamma   90.00
#
_symmetry.space_group_name_H-M   'P 1'
#
loop_
_entity.id
_entity.type
_entity.pdbx_description
1 polymer ?
#
loop_
_entity_poly.entity_id
_entity_poly.type
_entity_poly.pdbx_seq_one_letter_code
_entity_poly.pdbx_strand_id
1 'polypeptide(L)'
;MAYTLTPFNPSTPYQNQVATELNTANTNFTILGQAFYNNDPSSNPVLRASYVGSSAPSNPVAGTTWLDTSTTPPVLKVYDGSNWKSNVANANTVNNFPASLTPAPNTIVPLNSSGILDLSNAYIKSNVYTFRRVDLTNASSDYMLQVGEEAIINFSNASNVPLHIATQSGTYYEMDAVLSNNVGTSSGSSNPIYLNPNNTTYSNAFNGVNIYRNTGDSSVSSSTDTVSAFKIGWAVSSIRAYVVNFTTNKHTTVLYSQTGVSGTPTIVVNACYWNDTSTAWTSLGTITFPQSSSGYILVRRLA
;
A
#
# COMPACT_ATOMS: atom_id res chain seq x y z
N MET A 1 17.10 45.85 21.41
CA MET A 1 18.05 46.74 22.10
C MET A 1 17.30 47.38 23.27
N ALA A 2 17.84 47.32 24.50
CA ALA A 2 17.25 48.07 25.60
C ALA A 2 17.67 49.54 25.44
N TYR A 3 16.70 50.44 25.27
CA TYR A 3 16.93 51.88 25.13
C TYR A 3 16.28 52.59 26.33
N THR A 4 17.08 53.35 27.07
CA THR A 4 16.59 54.21 28.15
C THR A 4 16.29 55.58 27.55
N LEU A 5 15.02 55.98 27.57
CA LEU A 5 14.59 57.30 27.12
C LEU A 5 15.28 58.41 27.95
N THR A 6 16.02 59.29 27.29
CA THR A 6 16.56 60.53 27.86
C THR A 6 15.79 61.71 27.28
N PRO A 7 14.62 62.06 27.85
CA PRO A 7 13.78 63.12 27.29
C PRO A 7 14.50 64.47 27.33
N PHE A 8 14.35 65.26 26.28
CA PHE A 8 14.64 66.69 26.33
C PHE A 8 13.60 67.33 27.24
N ASN A 9 13.98 67.72 28.46
CA ASN A 9 13.37 68.77 29.28
C ASN A 9 13.72 68.59 30.76
N PRO A 10 14.49 69.50 31.34
CA PRO A 10 14.23 69.93 32.70
C PRO A 10 13.37 71.19 32.64
N SER A 11 12.25 71.17 33.34
CA SER A 11 11.38 72.34 33.59
C SER A 11 12.09 73.48 34.35
N THR A 12 13.37 73.30 34.70
CA THR A 12 14.25 74.27 35.37
C THR A 12 15.56 74.42 34.58
N PRO A 13 15.91 75.63 34.13
CA PRO A 13 17.19 75.89 33.46
C PRO A 13 18.40 75.53 34.33
N TYR A 14 19.46 75.03 33.71
CA TYR A 14 20.71 74.67 34.40
C TYR A 14 21.93 75.15 33.61
N GLN A 15 23.08 75.26 34.28
CA GLN A 15 24.31 75.71 33.65
C GLN A 15 24.69 74.79 32.49
N ASN A 16 25.02 75.37 31.34
CA ASN A 16 25.35 74.66 30.10
C ASN A 16 24.22 73.79 29.51
N GLN A 17 22.96 74.10 29.82
CA GLN A 17 21.79 73.36 29.33
C GLN A 17 21.81 73.12 27.81
N VAL A 18 22.00 74.18 27.01
CA VAL A 18 22.00 74.09 25.53
C VAL A 18 23.07 73.11 25.03
N ALA A 19 24.28 73.17 25.59
CA ALA A 19 25.37 72.28 25.19
C ALA A 19 25.09 70.82 25.59
N THR A 20 24.52 70.61 26.77
CA THR A 20 24.20 69.27 27.31
C THR A 20 23.07 68.61 26.51
N GLU A 21 22.02 69.36 26.22
CA GLU A 21 20.89 68.88 25.41
C GLU A 21 21.31 68.64 23.96
N LEU A 22 22.13 69.51 23.36
CA LEU A 22 22.67 69.30 22.02
C LEU A 22 23.52 68.02 21.92
N ASN A 23 24.37 67.77 22.91
CA ASN A 23 25.15 66.52 22.98
C ASN A 23 24.25 65.28 23.13
N THR A 24 23.18 65.39 23.92
CA THR A 24 22.18 64.34 24.09
C THR A 24 21.43 64.07 22.77
N ALA A 25 21.07 65.12 22.04
CA ALA A 25 20.46 65.01 20.71
C ALA A 25 21.38 64.29 19.72
N ASN A 26 22.64 64.72 19.63
CA ASN A 26 23.63 64.11 18.76
C ASN A 26 23.86 62.63 19.09
N THR A 27 23.83 62.28 20.38
CA THR A 27 23.93 60.88 20.83
C THR A 27 22.72 60.06 20.39
N ASN A 28 21.50 60.59 20.56
CA ASN A 28 20.28 59.93 20.11
C ASN A 28 20.26 59.72 18.59
N PHE A 29 20.71 60.71 17.80
CA PHE A 29 20.84 60.56 16.35
C PHE A 29 21.87 59.50 15.96
N THR A 30 22.98 59.41 16.68
CA THR A 30 24.00 58.37 16.47
C THR A 30 23.43 56.96 16.73
N ILE A 31 22.68 56.79 17.83
CA ILE A 31 22.02 55.51 18.18
C ILE A 31 20.97 55.14 17.12
N LEU A 32 20.15 56.09 16.67
CA LEU A 32 19.18 55.86 15.60
C LEU A 32 19.88 55.45 14.30
N GLY A 33 21.01 56.06 13.97
CA GLY A 33 21.84 55.67 12.83
C GLY A 33 22.22 54.19 12.88
N GLN A 34 22.56 53.63 14.04
CA GLN A 34 22.93 52.22 14.22
C GLN A 34 21.81 51.21 13.90
N ALA A 35 20.56 51.65 13.82
CA ALA A 35 19.47 50.79 13.36
C ALA A 35 19.54 50.51 11.85
N PHE A 36 20.32 51.28 11.09
CA PHE A 36 20.49 51.18 9.65
C PHE A 36 21.83 50.55 9.28
N TYR A 37 21.89 49.91 8.11
CA TYR A 37 23.16 49.36 7.60
C TYR A 37 24.22 50.47 7.43
N ASN A 38 25.45 50.16 7.82
CA ASN A 38 26.59 51.10 7.86
C ASN A 38 26.35 52.38 8.68
N ASN A 39 25.40 52.38 9.62
CA ASN A 39 25.01 53.52 10.44
C ASN A 39 24.49 54.73 9.63
N ASP A 40 24.03 54.53 8.39
CA ASP A 40 23.61 55.61 7.50
C ASP A 40 22.09 55.53 7.18
N PRO A 41 21.26 56.38 7.79
CA PRO A 41 19.81 56.41 7.56
C PRO A 41 19.40 57.09 6.24
N SER A 42 20.34 57.73 5.51
CA SER A 42 20.01 58.50 4.30
C SER A 42 19.71 57.62 3.09
N SER A 43 20.30 56.42 3.04
CA SER A 43 20.25 55.55 1.87
C SER A 43 20.14 54.06 2.19
N ASN A 44 20.39 53.64 3.42
CA ASN A 44 20.43 52.23 3.80
C ASN A 44 19.15 51.78 4.53
N PRO A 45 18.79 50.49 4.46
CA PRO A 45 17.63 49.98 5.16
C PRO A 45 17.91 49.71 6.65
N VAL A 46 16.82 49.61 7.40
CA VAL A 46 16.84 49.14 8.79
C VAL A 46 17.30 47.68 8.83
N LEU A 47 18.24 47.37 9.72
CA LEU A 47 18.71 46.00 9.94
C LEU A 47 17.52 45.10 10.32
N ARG A 48 17.39 43.95 9.64
CA ARG A 48 16.34 42.93 9.86
C ARG A 48 14.90 43.39 9.58
N ALA A 49 14.71 44.37 8.70
CA ALA A 49 13.39 44.71 8.19
C ALA A 49 12.77 43.53 7.40
N SER A 50 11.44 43.40 7.48
CA SER A 50 10.65 42.48 6.66
C SER A 50 9.96 43.25 5.54
N TYR A 51 10.11 42.77 4.31
CA TYR A 51 9.56 43.41 3.10
C TYR A 51 8.45 42.57 2.49
N VAL A 52 7.50 43.21 1.81
CA VAL A 52 6.43 42.55 1.03
C VAL A 52 6.31 43.25 -0.31
N GLY A 53 6.32 42.50 -1.41
CA GLY A 53 6.15 43.08 -2.75
C GLY A 53 6.54 42.16 -3.89
N SER A 54 6.30 42.59 -5.13
CA SER A 54 6.58 41.83 -6.35
C SER A 54 8.03 41.94 -6.84
N SER A 55 8.83 42.82 -6.23
CA SER A 55 10.25 43.00 -6.53
C SER A 55 11.08 42.91 -5.26
N ALA A 56 12.28 42.36 -5.39
CA ALA A 56 13.22 42.27 -4.28
C ALA A 56 13.63 43.67 -3.78
N PRO A 57 13.82 43.85 -2.46
CA PRO A 57 14.51 45.02 -1.91
C PRO A 57 15.87 45.24 -2.56
N SER A 58 16.23 46.50 -2.84
CA SER A 58 17.44 46.86 -3.60
C SER A 58 18.75 46.80 -2.80
N ASN A 59 18.69 46.95 -1.47
CA ASN A 59 19.87 47.00 -0.59
C ASN A 59 19.76 46.01 0.60
N PRO A 60 19.43 44.73 0.40
CA PRO A 60 19.21 43.83 1.51
C PRO A 60 20.51 43.55 2.28
N VAL A 61 20.38 43.37 3.59
CA VAL A 61 21.47 42.86 4.45
C VAL A 61 21.21 41.39 4.76
N ALA A 62 22.25 40.64 5.10
CA ALA A 62 22.08 39.24 5.48
C ALA A 62 21.02 39.12 6.60
N GLY A 63 20.01 38.26 6.39
CA GLY A 63 18.86 38.09 7.28
C GLY A 63 17.65 38.98 6.98
N THR A 64 17.71 39.89 6.00
CA THR A 64 16.52 40.58 5.51
C THR A 64 15.52 39.56 4.94
N THR A 65 14.25 39.70 5.30
CA THR A 65 13.17 38.84 4.80
C THR A 65 12.33 39.57 3.77
N TRP A 66 11.84 38.85 2.76
CA TRP A 66 10.99 39.38 1.70
C TRP A 66 9.89 38.37 1.36
N LEU A 67 8.63 38.76 1.53
CA LEU A 67 7.49 38.03 1.01
C LEU A 67 7.29 38.42 -0.46
N ASP A 68 7.71 37.53 -1.36
CA ASP A 68 7.64 37.72 -2.80
C ASP A 68 6.22 37.44 -3.31
N THR A 69 5.51 38.52 -3.64
CA THR A 69 4.13 38.48 -4.15
C THR A 69 4.06 38.38 -5.67
N SER A 70 5.18 38.24 -6.39
CA SER A 70 5.17 37.94 -7.83
C SER A 70 4.82 36.48 -8.14
N THR A 71 4.82 35.62 -7.10
CA THR A 71 4.47 34.20 -7.18
C THR A 71 3.11 33.93 -6.54
N THR A 72 2.40 32.90 -7.00
CA THR A 72 1.13 32.45 -6.41
C THR A 72 1.21 30.95 -6.12
N PRO A 73 1.18 30.52 -4.84
CA PRO A 73 1.10 31.35 -3.64
C PRO A 73 2.36 32.21 -3.41
N PRO A 74 2.27 33.36 -2.70
CA PRO A 74 3.43 34.17 -2.35
C PRO A 74 4.47 33.37 -1.56
N VAL A 75 5.75 33.65 -1.81
CA VAL A 75 6.87 32.87 -1.26
C VAL A 75 7.74 33.74 -0.36
N LEU A 76 7.96 33.30 0.89
CA LEU A 76 8.90 33.96 1.80
C LEU A 76 10.35 33.64 1.41
N LYS A 77 11.16 34.68 1.21
CA LYS A 77 12.59 34.60 0.90
C LYS A 77 13.41 35.29 2.01
N VAL A 78 14.64 34.83 2.22
CA VAL A 78 15.63 35.42 3.14
C VAL A 78 16.91 35.71 2.35
N TYR A 79 17.46 36.91 2.50
CA TYR A 79 18.73 37.27 1.88
C TYR A 79 19.90 36.70 2.69
N ASP A 80 20.77 35.91 2.08
CA ASP A 80 21.90 35.25 2.74
C ASP A 80 23.19 36.12 2.81
N GLY A 81 23.13 37.34 2.28
CA GLY A 81 24.28 38.22 2.11
C GLY A 81 24.76 38.31 0.65
N SER A 82 24.28 37.43 -0.23
CA SER A 82 24.60 37.46 -1.66
C SER A 82 23.40 37.18 -2.56
N ASN A 83 22.46 36.35 -2.12
CA ASN A 83 21.30 35.92 -2.90
C ASN A 83 20.04 35.83 -2.04
N TRP A 84 18.87 35.98 -2.67
CA TRP A 84 17.59 35.66 -2.05
C TRP A 84 17.35 34.16 -2.10
N LYS A 85 17.25 33.52 -0.93
CA LYS A 85 16.92 32.09 -0.80
C LYS A 85 15.48 31.94 -0.37
N SER A 86 14.75 31.04 -1.02
CA SER A 86 13.40 30.70 -0.60
C SER A 86 13.44 29.95 0.73
N ASN A 87 12.66 30.41 1.72
CA ASN A 87 12.53 29.76 3.03
C ASN A 87 11.43 28.70 3.05
N VAL A 88 10.91 28.29 1.88
CA VAL A 88 10.44 26.92 1.77
C VAL A 88 11.68 26.04 1.87
N ALA A 89 12.06 25.72 3.10
CA ALA A 89 12.39 24.35 3.42
C ALA A 89 11.19 23.55 2.91
N ASN A 90 11.27 23.13 1.64
CA ASN A 90 10.44 22.07 1.13
C ASN A 90 10.45 21.02 2.24
N ALA A 91 9.28 20.51 2.61
CA ALA A 91 9.15 19.30 3.42
C ALA A 91 9.72 18.09 2.65
N ASN A 92 10.89 18.25 2.03
CA ASN A 92 11.62 17.25 1.29
C ASN A 92 12.17 16.22 2.27
N THR A 93 12.28 16.54 3.56
CA THR A 93 12.66 15.59 4.59
C THR A 93 11.64 15.54 5.72
N VAL A 94 11.25 14.35 6.14
CA VAL A 94 10.64 14.13 7.46
C VAL A 94 11.73 13.51 8.33
N ASN A 95 12.11 14.16 9.42
CA ASN A 95 13.18 13.70 10.32
C ASN A 95 14.51 13.40 9.59
N ASN A 96 14.96 14.32 8.72
CA ASN A 96 16.16 14.20 7.89
C ASN A 96 16.15 13.10 6.81
N PHE A 97 15.02 12.44 6.55
CA PHE A 97 14.89 11.46 5.48
C PHE A 97 14.27 12.08 4.21
N PRO A 98 14.98 12.20 3.08
CA PRO A 98 14.44 12.75 1.84
C PRO A 98 13.21 11.97 1.32
N ALA A 99 12.25 12.64 0.69
CA ALA A 99 11.16 12.01 -0.04
C ALA A 99 11.57 11.74 -1.50
N SER A 100 11.43 10.50 -1.99
CA SER A 100 11.76 10.12 -3.37
C SER A 100 10.86 9.02 -3.89
N LEU A 101 10.46 9.12 -5.16
CA LEU A 101 9.79 8.03 -5.87
C LEU A 101 10.73 6.85 -6.18
N THR A 102 12.04 7.05 -6.07
CA THR A 102 13.04 5.99 -6.21
C THR A 102 13.48 5.55 -4.82
N PRO A 103 13.15 4.31 -4.39
CA PRO A 103 13.58 3.78 -3.11
C PRO A 103 15.12 3.78 -3.00
N ALA A 104 15.63 4.36 -1.92
CA ALA A 104 17.03 4.31 -1.51
C ALA A 104 17.10 4.25 0.03
N PRO A 105 18.22 3.81 0.63
CA PRO A 105 18.39 3.89 2.08
C PRO A 105 18.08 5.28 2.60
N ASN A 106 17.42 5.36 3.77
CA ASN A 106 17.10 6.63 4.42
C ASN A 106 16.23 7.57 3.54
N THR A 107 15.33 7.02 2.74
CA THR A 107 14.45 7.80 1.85
C THR A 107 13.00 7.38 2.07
N ILE A 108 12.11 8.35 2.26
CA ILE A 108 10.67 8.15 2.40
C ILE A 108 10.05 8.04 1.00
N VAL A 109 9.26 7.00 0.76
CA VAL A 109 8.50 6.87 -0.48
C VAL A 109 7.19 7.66 -0.35
N PRO A 110 6.92 8.64 -1.22
CA PRO A 110 5.68 9.43 -1.18
C PRO A 110 4.43 8.55 -1.39
N LEU A 111 3.31 8.99 -0.82
CA LEU A 111 1.99 8.44 -1.14
C LEU A 111 1.58 8.86 -2.56
N ASN A 112 0.75 8.05 -3.22
CA ASN A 112 0.13 8.43 -4.49
C ASN A 112 -0.94 9.53 -4.31
N SER A 113 -1.57 9.97 -5.39
CA SER A 113 -2.63 11.00 -5.39
C SER A 113 -3.85 10.65 -4.53
N SER A 114 -4.00 9.39 -4.14
CA SER A 114 -5.07 8.89 -3.26
C SER A 114 -4.63 8.78 -1.80
N GLY A 115 -3.41 9.20 -1.44
CA GLY A 115 -2.89 9.07 -0.08
C GLY A 115 -2.50 7.64 0.28
N ILE A 116 -2.26 6.77 -0.71
CA ILE A 116 -1.89 5.37 -0.50
C ILE A 116 -0.41 5.19 -0.81
N LEU A 117 0.30 4.44 0.05
CA LEU A 117 1.66 4.01 -0.22
C LEU A 117 1.61 2.93 -1.32
N ASP A 118 1.85 3.35 -2.56
CA ASP A 118 1.83 2.46 -3.71
C ASP A 118 3.20 1.77 -3.89
N LEU A 119 3.32 0.57 -3.35
CA LEU A 119 4.51 -0.29 -3.53
C LEU A 119 4.36 -1.27 -4.70
N SER A 120 3.34 -1.14 -5.54
CA SER A 120 3.07 -2.09 -6.63
C SER A 120 4.24 -2.20 -7.61
N ASN A 121 4.94 -1.07 -7.84
CA ASN A 121 6.09 -0.93 -8.72
C ASN A 121 7.45 -0.96 -8.01
N ALA A 122 7.49 -0.87 -6.68
CA ALA A 122 8.73 -0.86 -5.93
C ALA A 122 9.10 -2.31 -5.55
N TYR A 123 10.23 -2.79 -6.07
CA TYR A 123 10.87 -4.07 -5.71
C TYR A 123 11.42 -4.04 -4.27
N ILE A 124 10.65 -3.54 -3.29
CA ILE A 124 11.02 -3.66 -1.89
C ILE A 124 10.83 -5.13 -1.52
N LYS A 125 11.89 -5.92 -1.70
CA LYS A 125 12.12 -7.18 -0.99
C LYS A 125 12.29 -6.83 0.48
N SER A 126 11.17 -6.52 1.09
CA SER A 126 11.08 -6.31 2.51
C SER A 126 11.37 -7.65 3.17
N ASN A 127 12.38 -7.70 4.04
CA ASN A 127 12.55 -8.82 4.97
C ASN A 127 11.38 -8.86 5.99
N VAL A 128 10.51 -7.85 5.99
CA VAL A 128 9.18 -7.92 6.61
C VAL A 128 8.28 -8.68 5.65
N TYR A 129 7.89 -9.87 6.08
CA TYR A 129 7.02 -10.84 5.40
C TYR A 129 5.59 -10.28 5.20
N THR A 130 5.44 -9.17 4.47
CA THR A 130 4.13 -8.65 4.09
C THR A 130 3.73 -9.37 2.82
N PHE A 131 2.83 -10.34 2.93
CA PHE A 131 2.25 -11.01 1.77
C PHE A 131 1.66 -9.97 0.82
N ARG A 132 2.18 -9.90 -0.41
CA ARG A 132 1.58 -9.07 -1.47
C ARG A 132 0.30 -9.78 -1.91
N ARG A 133 -0.84 -9.08 -1.80
CA ARG A 133 -2.13 -9.59 -2.27
C ARG A 133 -2.51 -8.93 -3.58
N VAL A 134 -2.92 -9.73 -4.56
CA VAL A 134 -3.43 -9.29 -5.87
C VAL A 134 -4.91 -9.64 -5.94
N ASP A 135 -5.76 -8.66 -6.26
CA ASP A 135 -7.18 -8.91 -6.49
C ASP A 135 -7.40 -9.33 -7.95
N LEU A 136 -7.89 -10.55 -8.16
CA LEU A 136 -8.18 -11.13 -9.47
C LEU A 136 -9.69 -11.30 -9.73
N THR A 137 -10.55 -10.69 -8.89
CA THR A 137 -12.02 -10.79 -8.99
C THR A 137 -12.58 -10.50 -10.39
N ASN A 138 -11.98 -9.54 -11.10
CA ASN A 138 -12.41 -9.12 -12.45
C ASN A 138 -11.31 -9.30 -13.51
N ALA A 139 -10.33 -10.19 -13.26
CA ALA A 139 -9.30 -10.46 -14.24
C ALA A 139 -9.92 -11.06 -15.52
N SER A 140 -9.35 -10.72 -16.68
CA SER A 140 -9.76 -11.27 -17.99
C SER A 140 -8.70 -12.17 -18.61
N SER A 141 -7.54 -12.27 -17.97
CA SER A 141 -6.39 -13.04 -18.41
C SER A 141 -5.63 -13.59 -17.22
N ASP A 142 -4.92 -14.69 -17.43
CA ASP A 142 -4.14 -15.32 -16.38
C ASP A 142 -2.95 -14.47 -15.91
N TYR A 143 -2.72 -14.45 -14.60
CA TYR A 143 -1.60 -13.78 -13.95
C TYR A 143 -0.68 -14.79 -13.28
N MET A 144 0.63 -14.72 -13.52
CA MET A 144 1.62 -15.58 -12.87
C MET A 144 2.00 -15.00 -11.51
N LEU A 145 1.43 -15.56 -10.44
CA LEU A 145 1.80 -15.19 -9.07
C LEU A 145 3.31 -15.36 -8.84
N GLN A 146 3.92 -14.38 -8.19
CA GLN A 146 5.28 -14.51 -7.67
C GLN A 146 5.30 -15.41 -6.43
N VAL A 147 6.44 -16.02 -6.11
CA VAL A 147 6.58 -16.81 -4.88
C VAL A 147 6.31 -15.93 -3.66
N GLY A 148 5.39 -16.37 -2.80
CA GLY A 148 4.90 -15.64 -1.61
C GLY A 148 3.74 -14.67 -1.89
N GLU A 149 3.39 -14.43 -3.16
CA GLU A 149 2.23 -13.62 -3.54
C GLU A 149 0.93 -14.43 -3.39
N GLU A 150 -0.14 -13.74 -3.00
CA GLU A 150 -1.47 -14.30 -2.79
C GLU A 150 -2.50 -13.61 -3.69
N ALA A 151 -3.29 -14.37 -4.43
CA ALA A 151 -4.47 -13.87 -5.11
C ALA A 151 -5.68 -13.89 -4.16
N ILE A 152 -6.57 -12.91 -4.29
CA ILE A 152 -7.95 -12.97 -3.79
C ILE A 152 -8.92 -12.87 -4.97
N ILE A 153 -9.93 -13.73 -4.98
CA ILE A 153 -11.01 -13.74 -5.97
C ILE A 153 -12.32 -13.74 -5.20
N ASN A 154 -13.07 -12.65 -5.25
CA ASN A 154 -14.41 -12.56 -4.69
C ASN A 154 -15.43 -13.02 -5.74
N PHE A 155 -16.48 -13.72 -5.31
CA PHE A 155 -17.53 -14.13 -6.23
C PHE A 155 -18.89 -14.17 -5.53
N SER A 156 -19.94 -13.97 -6.32
CA SER A 156 -21.31 -13.97 -5.84
C SER A 156 -22.23 -14.68 -6.82
N ASN A 157 -23.06 -15.59 -6.29
CA ASN A 157 -24.08 -16.33 -7.03
C ASN A 157 -23.56 -16.98 -8.32
N ALA A 158 -22.37 -17.59 -8.26
CA ALA A 158 -21.67 -18.18 -9.40
C ALA A 158 -21.55 -19.70 -9.24
N SER A 159 -21.71 -20.43 -10.35
CA SER A 159 -21.42 -21.88 -10.42
C SER A 159 -20.06 -22.16 -11.07
N ASN A 160 -19.43 -21.16 -11.70
CA ASN A 160 -18.11 -21.26 -12.30
C ASN A 160 -17.32 -20.00 -11.93
N VAL A 161 -16.14 -20.19 -11.34
CA VAL A 161 -15.26 -19.09 -10.90
C VAL A 161 -13.88 -19.33 -11.50
N PRO A 162 -13.55 -18.63 -12.61
CA PRO A 162 -12.20 -18.62 -13.16
C PRO A 162 -11.21 -18.05 -12.15
N LEU A 163 -10.09 -18.72 -11.95
CA LEU A 163 -9.06 -18.25 -11.02
C LEU A 163 -8.15 -17.19 -11.64
N HIS A 164 -7.99 -17.23 -12.97
CA HIS A 164 -7.07 -16.36 -13.71
C HIS A 164 -5.63 -16.37 -13.17
N ILE A 165 -5.14 -17.55 -12.79
CA ILE A 165 -3.78 -17.74 -12.30
C ILE A 165 -3.01 -18.64 -13.26
N ALA A 166 -1.99 -18.06 -13.88
CA ALA A 166 -1.05 -18.81 -14.71
C ALA A 166 -0.19 -19.71 -13.81
N THR A 167 0.18 -20.87 -14.33
CA THR A 167 1.03 -21.83 -13.66
C THR A 167 1.96 -22.51 -14.67
N GLN A 168 2.98 -23.19 -14.19
CA GLN A 168 3.93 -23.95 -15.01
C GLN A 168 4.49 -25.12 -14.20
N SER A 169 5.09 -26.08 -14.89
CA SER A 169 5.79 -27.18 -14.23
C SER A 169 6.84 -26.66 -13.25
N GLY A 170 6.87 -27.23 -12.05
CA GLY A 170 7.73 -26.82 -10.94
C GLY A 170 7.07 -25.85 -9.94
N THR A 171 5.79 -25.53 -10.09
CA THR A 171 5.09 -24.62 -9.17
C THR A 171 4.29 -25.36 -8.10
N TYR A 172 4.13 -24.71 -6.95
CA TYR A 172 3.39 -25.23 -5.80
C TYR A 172 2.51 -24.15 -5.20
N TYR A 173 1.24 -24.47 -4.91
CA TYR A 173 0.28 -23.51 -4.36
C TYR A 173 -0.47 -24.06 -3.15
N GLU A 174 -0.89 -23.14 -2.29
CA GLU A 174 -1.94 -23.34 -1.29
C GLU A 174 -3.18 -22.55 -1.74
N MET A 175 -4.36 -23.14 -1.60
CA MET A 175 -5.63 -22.53 -1.98
C MET A 175 -6.67 -22.73 -0.88
N ASP A 176 -7.32 -21.66 -0.46
CA ASP A 176 -8.47 -21.68 0.43
C ASP A 176 -9.71 -21.20 -0.33
N ALA A 177 -10.78 -21.99 -0.37
CA ALA A 177 -12.09 -21.54 -0.87
C ALA A 177 -13.09 -21.51 0.28
N VAL A 178 -13.57 -20.30 0.59
CA VAL A 178 -14.48 -20.04 1.71
C VAL A 178 -15.83 -19.63 1.14
N LEU A 179 -16.83 -20.51 1.32
CA LEU A 179 -18.19 -20.29 0.86
C LEU A 179 -19.04 -19.60 1.94
N SER A 180 -19.89 -18.67 1.54
CA SER A 180 -20.84 -17.97 2.41
C SER A 180 -22.28 -18.51 2.31
N ASN A 181 -22.50 -19.60 1.58
CA ASN A 181 -23.80 -20.27 1.50
C ASN A 181 -24.29 -20.70 2.90
N ASN A 182 -25.62 -20.65 3.12
CA ASN A 182 -26.22 -21.04 4.39
C ASN A 182 -25.96 -22.52 4.71
N VAL A 183 -25.47 -22.78 5.93
CA VAL A 183 -25.33 -24.12 6.49
C VAL A 183 -26.72 -24.64 6.90
N GLY A 184 -27.04 -25.90 6.60
CA GLY A 184 -28.23 -26.58 7.13
C GLY A 184 -29.50 -26.47 6.27
N THR A 185 -29.48 -25.79 5.13
CA THR A 185 -30.54 -25.94 4.13
C THR A 185 -30.29 -27.21 3.33
N SER A 186 -31.18 -28.20 3.42
CA SER A 186 -31.14 -29.48 2.67
C SER A 186 -31.35 -29.34 1.16
N SER A 187 -31.21 -28.12 0.62
CA SER A 187 -31.45 -27.77 -0.78
C SER A 187 -30.16 -27.64 -1.61
N GLY A 188 -28.99 -27.99 -1.07
CA GLY A 188 -27.76 -28.06 -1.86
C GLY A 188 -27.77 -29.25 -2.82
N SER A 189 -27.17 -29.09 -3.99
CA SER A 189 -26.91 -30.21 -4.90
C SER A 189 -25.80 -31.09 -4.30
N SER A 190 -26.10 -32.36 -4.06
CA SER A 190 -25.11 -33.34 -3.59
C SER A 190 -24.22 -33.82 -4.73
N ASN A 191 -23.26 -32.98 -5.14
CA ASN A 191 -22.32 -33.26 -6.22
C ASN A 191 -20.91 -32.72 -5.88
N PRO A 192 -19.86 -33.17 -6.58
CA PRO A 192 -18.50 -32.67 -6.39
C PRO A 192 -18.32 -31.19 -6.74
N ILE A 193 -17.36 -30.54 -6.07
CA ILE A 193 -16.76 -29.27 -6.51
C ILE A 193 -15.46 -29.62 -7.23
N TYR A 194 -15.29 -29.09 -8.45
CA TYR A 194 -14.14 -29.39 -9.29
C TYR A 194 -13.24 -28.17 -9.49
N LEU A 195 -11.92 -28.40 -9.52
CA LEU A 195 -10.94 -27.49 -10.12
C LEU A 195 -10.62 -28.04 -11.52
N ASN A 196 -11.07 -27.33 -12.55
CA ASN A 196 -10.89 -27.68 -13.96
C ASN A 196 -9.57 -27.07 -14.46
N PRO A 197 -8.47 -27.83 -14.52
CA PRO A 197 -7.18 -27.28 -14.93
C PRO A 197 -7.26 -26.80 -16.37
N ASN A 198 -6.50 -25.75 -16.71
CA ASN A 198 -6.50 -25.14 -18.04
C ASN A 198 -7.90 -24.68 -18.51
N ASN A 199 -8.82 -24.41 -17.57
CA ASN A 199 -10.21 -24.04 -17.86
C ASN A 199 -10.97 -25.09 -18.69
N THR A 200 -10.59 -26.37 -18.57
CA THR A 200 -11.20 -27.46 -19.33
C THR A 200 -11.29 -28.75 -18.50
N THR A 201 -12.03 -29.72 -19.03
CA THR A 201 -12.14 -31.07 -18.46
C THR A 201 -11.37 -32.06 -19.32
N TYR A 202 -10.85 -33.11 -18.70
CA TYR A 202 -10.14 -34.20 -19.38
C TYR A 202 -10.80 -35.54 -18.99
N SER A 203 -11.54 -36.13 -19.92
CA SER A 203 -12.38 -37.31 -19.65
C SER A 203 -11.60 -38.44 -18.99
N ASN A 204 -12.04 -38.87 -17.82
CA ASN A 204 -11.46 -39.98 -17.04
C ASN A 204 -9.95 -39.88 -16.80
N ALA A 205 -9.39 -38.66 -16.82
CA ALA A 205 -7.96 -38.45 -16.68
C ALA A 205 -7.51 -38.33 -15.22
N PHE A 206 -8.44 -38.29 -14.25
CA PHE A 206 -8.14 -38.01 -12.86
C PHE A 206 -8.58 -39.15 -11.96
N ASN A 207 -7.69 -39.60 -11.08
CA ASN A 207 -7.98 -40.60 -10.06
C ASN A 207 -7.94 -39.96 -8.68
N GLY A 208 -9.06 -40.03 -7.97
CA GLY A 208 -9.23 -39.53 -6.62
C GLY A 208 -9.32 -40.65 -5.59
N VAL A 209 -8.76 -40.41 -4.41
CA VAL A 209 -9.03 -41.19 -3.19
C VAL A 209 -9.49 -40.24 -2.10
N ASN A 210 -10.48 -40.63 -1.32
CA ASN A 210 -10.89 -39.85 -0.17
C ASN A 210 -11.13 -40.73 1.05
N ILE A 211 -10.96 -40.12 2.21
CA ILE A 211 -11.31 -40.66 3.52
C ILE A 211 -12.21 -39.61 4.17
N TYR A 212 -13.37 -40.03 4.67
CA TYR A 212 -14.36 -39.12 5.22
C TYR A 212 -15.12 -39.74 6.39
N ARG A 213 -15.80 -38.87 7.13
CA ARG A 213 -16.77 -39.26 8.16
C ARG A 213 -17.98 -38.34 8.10
N ASN A 214 -19.14 -38.92 7.84
CA ASN A 214 -20.42 -38.21 7.87
C ASN A 214 -20.99 -38.13 9.30
N THR A 215 -21.95 -37.24 9.48
CA THR A 215 -22.77 -37.23 10.69
C THR A 215 -23.66 -38.47 10.70
N GLY A 216 -23.51 -39.28 11.75
CA GLY A 216 -24.22 -40.56 11.91
C GLY A 216 -23.38 -41.79 11.56
N ASP A 217 -22.20 -41.63 10.94
CA ASP A 217 -21.31 -42.76 10.68
C ASP A 217 -20.73 -43.28 12.01
N SER A 218 -20.78 -44.61 12.18
CA SER A 218 -20.14 -45.31 13.30
C SER A 218 -18.64 -45.54 13.10
N SER A 219 -18.14 -45.42 11.87
CA SER A 219 -16.73 -45.59 11.50
C SER A 219 -16.28 -44.58 10.44
N VAL A 220 -14.98 -44.52 10.18
CA VAL A 220 -14.43 -43.78 9.05
C VAL A 220 -14.74 -44.52 7.75
N SER A 221 -15.11 -43.79 6.71
CA SER A 221 -15.41 -44.29 5.37
C SER A 221 -14.35 -43.85 4.36
N SER A 222 -14.28 -44.53 3.21
CA SER A 222 -13.37 -44.18 2.13
C SER A 222 -13.97 -44.49 0.76
N SER A 223 -13.63 -43.72 -0.27
CA SER A 223 -13.95 -44.04 -1.66
C SER A 223 -12.79 -43.74 -2.61
N THR A 224 -12.86 -44.35 -3.79
CA THR A 224 -11.99 -44.07 -4.93
C THR A 224 -12.85 -43.75 -6.14
N ASP A 225 -12.45 -42.74 -6.91
CA ASP A 225 -13.26 -42.23 -8.01
C ASP A 225 -12.37 -41.91 -9.22
N THR A 226 -12.87 -42.16 -10.43
CA THR A 226 -12.26 -41.64 -11.68
C THR A 226 -13.15 -40.52 -12.21
N VAL A 227 -12.57 -39.34 -12.40
CA VAL A 227 -13.29 -38.10 -12.71
C VAL A 227 -12.59 -37.32 -13.84
N SER A 228 -13.20 -36.21 -14.29
CA SER A 228 -12.71 -35.42 -15.44
C SER A 228 -12.03 -34.10 -15.06
N ALA A 229 -11.82 -33.85 -13.77
CA ALA A 229 -11.15 -32.68 -13.19
C ALA A 229 -10.69 -33.00 -11.76
N PHE A 230 -9.90 -32.12 -11.12
CA PHE A 230 -9.52 -32.32 -9.71
C PHE A 230 -10.74 -32.14 -8.80
N LYS A 231 -11.13 -33.18 -8.05
CA LYS A 231 -12.19 -33.07 -7.04
C LYS A 231 -11.62 -32.37 -5.80
N ILE A 232 -12.10 -31.15 -5.51
CA ILE A 232 -11.59 -30.33 -4.39
C ILE A 232 -12.62 -30.10 -3.28
N GLY A 233 -13.83 -30.61 -3.43
CA GLY A 233 -14.87 -30.47 -2.41
C GLY A 233 -16.16 -31.18 -2.81
N TRP A 234 -17.21 -30.98 -2.02
CA TRP A 234 -18.54 -31.54 -2.28
C TRP A 234 -19.64 -30.61 -1.76
N ALA A 235 -20.73 -30.47 -2.53
CA ALA A 235 -21.87 -29.63 -2.20
C ALA A 235 -21.46 -28.21 -1.76
N VAL A 236 -21.72 -27.82 -0.51
CA VAL A 236 -21.19 -26.60 0.12
C VAL A 236 -20.01 -26.98 1.00
N SER A 237 -18.79 -26.60 0.61
CA SER A 237 -17.59 -26.91 1.37
C SER A 237 -16.71 -25.69 1.69
N SER A 238 -16.14 -25.66 2.90
CA SER A 238 -14.93 -24.88 3.19
C SER A 238 -13.71 -25.72 2.85
N ILE A 239 -12.87 -25.24 1.93
CA ILE A 239 -11.84 -26.05 1.27
C ILE A 239 -10.46 -25.45 1.55
N ARG A 240 -9.49 -26.30 1.91
CA ARG A 240 -8.06 -26.04 1.83
C ARG A 240 -7.39 -27.06 0.94
N ALA A 241 -6.72 -26.62 -0.12
CA ALA A 241 -6.07 -27.45 -1.12
C ALA A 241 -4.59 -27.08 -1.28
N TYR A 242 -3.76 -28.10 -1.39
CA TYR A 242 -2.37 -28.01 -1.85
C TYR A 242 -2.32 -28.49 -3.29
N VAL A 243 -1.79 -27.65 -4.19
CA VAL A 243 -1.75 -27.90 -5.63
C VAL A 243 -0.31 -28.07 -6.07
N VAL A 244 0.05 -29.27 -6.52
CA VAL A 244 1.37 -29.61 -7.04
C VAL A 244 1.31 -29.69 -8.55
N ASN A 245 2.13 -28.89 -9.24
CA ASN A 245 2.21 -28.87 -10.70
C ASN A 245 3.62 -29.20 -11.17
N PHE A 246 3.89 -30.48 -11.46
CA PHE A 246 4.95 -30.89 -12.37
C PHE A 246 4.30 -31.56 -13.56
N THR A 247 4.74 -31.32 -14.79
CA THR A 247 4.10 -31.94 -15.98
C THR A 247 3.97 -33.47 -15.84
N THR A 248 4.93 -34.12 -15.20
CA THR A 248 4.95 -35.57 -14.93
C THR A 248 4.30 -35.99 -13.60
N ASN A 249 3.94 -35.05 -12.72
CA ASN A 249 3.30 -35.31 -11.43
C ASN A 249 2.41 -34.12 -11.04
N LYS A 250 1.12 -34.21 -11.39
CA LYS A 250 0.10 -33.19 -11.09
C LYS A 250 -0.91 -33.77 -10.14
N HIS A 251 -1.08 -33.15 -8.98
CA HIS A 251 -2.08 -33.59 -8.02
C HIS A 251 -2.54 -32.48 -7.08
N THR A 252 -3.71 -32.70 -6.49
CA THR A 252 -4.22 -31.89 -5.38
C THR A 252 -4.33 -32.75 -4.13
N THR A 253 -3.94 -32.21 -2.98
CA THR A 253 -4.26 -32.78 -1.65
C THR A 253 -5.15 -31.79 -0.91
N VAL A 254 -6.30 -32.22 -0.45
CA VAL A 254 -7.38 -31.33 -0.01
C VAL A 254 -7.95 -31.79 1.32
N LEU A 255 -8.15 -30.84 2.24
CA LEU A 255 -8.98 -30.99 3.44
C LEU A 255 -10.20 -30.09 3.25
N TYR A 256 -11.40 -30.64 3.43
CA TYR A 256 -12.61 -29.83 3.40
C TYR A 256 -13.65 -30.27 4.41
N SER A 257 -14.47 -29.31 4.83
CA SER A 257 -15.67 -29.53 5.64
C SER A 257 -16.89 -29.26 4.78
N GLN A 258 -17.75 -30.25 4.63
CA GLN A 258 -18.95 -30.22 3.79
C GLN A 258 -20.21 -30.01 4.64
N THR A 259 -21.14 -29.22 4.12
CA THR A 259 -22.47 -28.96 4.67
C THR A 259 -23.54 -28.87 3.57
N GLY A 260 -24.79 -28.63 3.94
CA GLY A 260 -25.86 -28.25 3.00
C GLY A 260 -26.53 -29.43 2.25
N VAL A 261 -26.21 -30.67 2.63
CA VAL A 261 -26.86 -31.89 2.12
C VAL A 261 -27.09 -32.91 3.24
N SER A 262 -27.88 -33.95 3.00
CA SER A 262 -28.12 -35.02 3.97
C SER A 262 -26.81 -35.71 4.40
N GLY A 263 -26.71 -36.12 5.67
CA GLY A 263 -25.51 -36.75 6.25
C GLY A 263 -24.39 -35.78 6.63
N THR A 264 -24.61 -34.46 6.52
CA THR A 264 -23.63 -33.44 6.92
C THR A 264 -23.87 -32.92 8.35
N PRO A 265 -22.89 -32.30 9.02
CA PRO A 265 -21.51 -31.99 8.57
C PRO A 265 -20.66 -33.24 8.28
N THR A 266 -19.75 -33.11 7.33
CA THR A 266 -18.78 -34.16 6.95
C THR A 266 -17.39 -33.55 6.87
N ILE A 267 -16.40 -34.23 7.44
CA ILE A 267 -14.97 -33.90 7.24
C ILE A 267 -14.36 -34.88 6.24
N VAL A 268 -13.59 -34.36 5.29
CA VAL A 268 -12.99 -35.16 4.22
C VAL A 268 -11.54 -34.76 3.99
N VAL A 269 -10.69 -35.77 3.83
CA VAL A 269 -9.36 -35.64 3.22
C VAL A 269 -9.40 -36.32 1.85
N ASN A 270 -9.00 -35.61 0.81
CA ASN A 270 -8.96 -36.11 -0.56
C ASN A 270 -7.58 -35.89 -1.18
N ALA A 271 -7.11 -36.86 -1.96
CA ALA A 271 -6.02 -36.68 -2.91
C ALA A 271 -6.54 -36.99 -4.32
N CYS A 272 -6.16 -36.21 -5.32
CA CYS A 272 -6.57 -36.40 -6.71
C CYS A 272 -5.39 -36.19 -7.65
N TYR A 273 -5.07 -37.20 -8.45
CA TYR A 273 -3.95 -37.21 -9.40
C TYR A 273 -4.47 -37.06 -10.81
N TRP A 274 -3.81 -36.23 -11.62
CA TRP A 274 -4.04 -36.16 -13.06
C TRP A 274 -3.06 -37.09 -13.76
N ASN A 275 -3.57 -38.19 -14.31
CA ASN A 275 -2.78 -39.29 -14.89
C ASN A 275 -2.12 -38.94 -16.23
N ASP A 276 -2.54 -37.84 -16.88
CA ASP A 276 -1.87 -37.36 -18.08
C ASP A 276 -0.52 -36.74 -17.70
N THR A 277 0.58 -37.37 -18.09
CA THR A 277 1.95 -36.91 -17.79
C THR A 277 2.56 -36.07 -18.92
N SER A 278 1.79 -35.77 -19.97
CA SER A 278 2.25 -35.11 -21.18
C SER A 278 1.66 -33.70 -21.35
N THR A 279 0.38 -33.50 -20.98
CA THR A 279 -0.26 -32.19 -21.06
C THR A 279 0.29 -31.26 -20.00
N ALA A 280 0.77 -30.09 -20.43
CA ALA A 280 1.19 -29.02 -19.55
C ALA A 280 -0.02 -28.42 -18.82
N TRP A 281 0.11 -28.20 -17.51
CA TRP A 281 -0.84 -27.41 -16.73
C TRP A 281 -0.33 -25.97 -16.71
N THR A 282 -0.98 -25.11 -17.50
CA THR A 282 -0.57 -23.71 -17.75
C THR A 282 -1.46 -22.68 -17.05
N SER A 283 -2.65 -23.08 -16.62
CA SER A 283 -3.58 -22.25 -15.83
C SER A 283 -4.19 -23.08 -14.70
N LEU A 284 -4.20 -22.56 -13.46
CA LEU A 284 -4.89 -23.25 -12.35
C LEU A 284 -6.36 -23.52 -12.69
N GLY A 285 -6.94 -22.66 -13.52
CA GLY A 285 -8.17 -22.95 -14.25
C GLY A 285 -9.41 -22.38 -13.57
N THR A 286 -10.51 -23.12 -13.61
CA THR A 286 -11.83 -22.67 -13.15
C THR A 286 -12.37 -23.60 -12.08
N ILE A 287 -12.84 -23.06 -10.96
CA ILE A 287 -13.60 -23.83 -9.97
C ILE A 287 -15.06 -23.92 -10.42
N THR A 288 -15.61 -25.13 -10.50
CA THR A 288 -17.03 -25.39 -10.77
C THR A 288 -17.72 -25.89 -9.51
N PHE A 289 -18.76 -25.18 -9.11
CA PHE A 289 -19.64 -25.54 -8.01
C PHE A 289 -20.90 -26.26 -8.53
N PRO A 290 -21.44 -27.22 -7.77
CA PRO A 290 -22.64 -27.96 -8.16
C PRO A 290 -23.94 -27.15 -7.99
N GLN A 291 -23.86 -25.96 -7.41
CA GLN A 291 -24.93 -24.98 -7.33
C GLN A 291 -24.32 -23.57 -7.36
N SER A 292 -25.17 -22.54 -7.49
CA SER A 292 -24.71 -21.17 -7.33
C SER A 292 -24.18 -20.93 -5.91
N SER A 293 -22.99 -20.38 -5.84
CA SER A 293 -22.25 -20.16 -4.61
C SER A 293 -21.68 -18.75 -4.55
N SER A 294 -21.43 -18.30 -3.32
CA SER A 294 -20.84 -16.99 -3.04
C SER A 294 -19.71 -17.17 -2.03
N GLY A 295 -18.74 -16.26 -2.05
CA GLY A 295 -17.61 -16.32 -1.13
C GLY A 295 -16.36 -15.68 -1.70
N TYR A 296 -15.22 -16.19 -1.25
CA TYR A 296 -13.91 -15.79 -1.77
C TYR A 296 -12.97 -16.99 -1.87
N ILE A 297 -12.02 -16.89 -2.79
CA ILE A 297 -10.91 -17.83 -2.96
C ILE A 297 -9.61 -17.08 -2.71
N LEU A 298 -8.74 -17.66 -1.90
CA LEU A 298 -7.36 -17.23 -1.72
C LEU A 298 -6.44 -18.25 -2.37
N VAL A 299 -5.45 -17.82 -3.14
CA VAL A 299 -4.44 -18.71 -3.73
C VAL A 299 -3.06 -18.11 -3.53
N ARG A 300 -2.18 -18.82 -2.83
CA ARG A 300 -0.80 -18.40 -2.60
C ARG A 300 0.17 -19.31 -3.33
N ARG A 301 1.13 -18.73 -4.04
CA ARG A 301 2.25 -19.49 -4.61
C ARG A 301 3.35 -19.67 -3.57
N LEU A 302 3.77 -20.92 -3.37
CA LEU A 302 4.79 -21.31 -2.39
C LEU A 302 6.14 -21.66 -3.04
N ALA A 303 6.16 -22.09 -4.30
CA ALA A 303 7.34 -22.32 -5.13
C ALA A 303 7.05 -22.06 -6.62
#